data_AF-A0A960XJ26-F1
#
_entry.id   AF-A0A960XJ26-F1
#
_cell.length_a   1.000
_cell.length_b   1.000
_cell.length_c   1.000
_cell.angle_alpha   90.00
_cell.angle_beta   90.00
_cell.angle_gamma   90.00
#
_symmetry.space_group_name_H-M   'P 1'
#
loop_
_entity.id
_entity.type
_entity.pdbx_description
1 polymer ?
#
loop_
_entity_poly.entity_id
_entity_poly.type
_entity_poly.pdbx_seq_one_letter_code
_entity_poly.pdbx_strand_id
1 'polypeptide(L)'
;LPPSMPDDRDDLPEISKVLTLNPTAPRHEWMIENDEARQAVRAYLAANSFVDSLVGMVLEGLKQSGEEDNTVIVLWSDHGFHLGEKLRWAKRTLWEETTRVPLIISVPGIKGGQRSHRPVGLIDLFPTLNELCGLPAKKDLEGVSLVPLLKNPELKWDRPALCTFGPNNHTLRSEDFRYTQYADGTEEFYDHRNDPNEWFNLAGDPQYRSIIRDFRKRLPRINVDALPGSAGSDSPLYGEGKISLQEAMQRGLEQLEKGK
;
A
#
# COMPACT_ATOMS: atom_id res chain seq x y z
N LEU A 1 16.09 13.05 -5.82
CA LEU A 1 15.64 12.29 -4.65
C LEU A 1 14.17 12.60 -4.45
N PRO A 2 13.36 11.67 -3.92
CA PRO A 2 12.02 12.02 -3.48
C PRO A 2 12.05 13.24 -2.54
N PRO A 3 10.99 14.07 -2.55
CA PRO A 3 10.82 15.13 -1.55
C PRO A 3 10.87 14.52 -0.14
N SER A 4 11.52 15.22 0.79
CA SER A 4 11.57 14.82 2.20
C SER A 4 11.41 16.03 3.09
N MET A 5 10.82 15.81 4.26
CA MET A 5 10.64 16.81 5.30
C MET A 5 11.31 16.26 6.58
N PRO A 6 12.26 16.99 7.21
CA PRO A 6 13.04 16.46 8.32
C PRO A 6 12.22 16.02 9.55
N ASP A 7 11.04 16.60 9.71
CA ASP A 7 10.08 16.40 10.80
C ASP A 7 8.79 15.67 10.36
N ASP A 8 8.80 14.99 9.20
CA ASP A 8 7.68 14.22 8.59
C ASP A 8 7.14 13.06 9.46
N ARG A 9 7.71 12.87 10.65
CA ARG A 9 7.27 11.84 11.60
C ARG A 9 6.76 12.43 12.91
N ASP A 10 6.87 13.73 13.12
CA ASP A 10 6.59 14.34 14.44
C ASP A 10 5.10 14.35 14.78
N ASP A 11 4.24 14.43 13.77
CA ASP A 11 2.78 14.43 13.88
C ASP A 11 2.13 13.03 13.84
N LEU A 12 2.95 11.99 13.70
CA LEU A 12 2.49 10.60 13.67
C LEU A 12 2.13 10.11 15.09
N PRO A 13 1.05 9.33 15.24
CA PRO A 13 0.80 8.57 16.45
C PRO A 13 1.98 7.67 16.84
N GLU A 14 2.24 7.48 18.13
CA GLU A 14 3.36 6.64 18.59
C GLU A 14 3.26 5.19 18.09
N ILE A 15 2.04 4.63 18.02
CA ILE A 15 1.83 3.29 17.44
C ILE A 15 2.24 3.21 15.97
N SER A 16 2.06 4.28 15.19
CA SER A 16 2.50 4.35 13.80
C SER A 16 4.02 4.24 13.73
N LYS A 17 4.73 4.97 14.59
CA LYS A 17 6.20 4.91 14.68
C LYS A 17 6.70 3.53 15.06
N VAL A 18 6.04 2.88 16.03
CA VAL A 18 6.39 1.52 16.50
C VAL A 18 6.05 0.45 15.46
N LEU A 19 4.85 0.49 14.86
CA LEU A 19 4.40 -0.45 13.83
C LEU A 19 5.37 -0.48 12.65
N THR A 20 5.86 0.71 12.30
CA THR A 20 6.78 0.95 11.20
C THR A 20 8.25 0.74 11.59
N LEU A 21 8.58 0.23 12.78
CA LEU A 21 9.95 -0.17 13.07
C LEU A 21 10.43 -1.26 12.11
N ASN A 22 11.65 -1.09 11.60
CA ASN A 22 12.31 -2.07 10.76
C ASN A 22 13.81 -2.07 11.08
N PRO A 23 14.29 -2.96 11.96
CA PRO A 23 15.68 -2.97 12.41
C PRO A 23 16.66 -3.41 11.32
N THR A 24 16.19 -4.01 10.22
CA THR A 24 17.05 -4.47 9.12
C THR A 24 17.24 -3.42 8.02
N ALA A 25 16.42 -2.37 8.00
CA ALA A 25 16.55 -1.28 7.04
C ALA A 25 17.56 -0.23 7.53
N PRO A 26 18.30 0.43 6.62
CA PRO A 26 19.17 1.53 7.00
C PRO A 26 18.34 2.69 7.57
N ARG A 27 18.92 3.40 8.54
CA ARG A 27 18.33 4.63 9.10
C ARG A 27 18.43 5.76 8.08
N HIS A 28 17.45 6.65 8.08
CA HIS A 28 17.43 7.76 7.12
C HIS A 28 18.62 8.70 7.33
N GLU A 29 18.92 9.03 8.59
CA GLU A 29 20.05 9.88 8.97
C GLU A 29 21.36 9.30 8.44
N TRP A 30 21.58 8.00 8.65
CA TRP A 30 22.76 7.29 8.13
C TRP A 30 22.85 7.38 6.60
N MET A 31 21.73 7.21 5.89
CA MET A 31 21.70 7.31 4.42
C MET A 31 22.09 8.70 3.91
N ILE A 32 21.75 9.75 4.65
CA ILE A 32 22.09 11.14 4.32
C ILE A 32 23.54 11.45 4.70
N GLU A 33 23.96 11.11 5.92
CA GLU A 33 25.32 11.36 6.43
C GLU A 33 26.42 10.68 5.59
N ASN A 34 26.10 9.52 5.00
CA ASN A 34 27.04 8.75 4.18
C ASN A 34 26.86 8.98 2.67
N ASP A 35 26.02 9.93 2.23
CA ASP A 35 25.71 10.21 0.81
C ASP A 35 25.20 8.98 0.02
N GLU A 36 24.56 8.03 0.71
CA GLU A 36 24.07 6.78 0.11
C GLU A 36 22.68 6.93 -0.53
N ALA A 37 21.90 7.94 -0.12
CA ALA A 37 20.54 8.16 -0.59
C ALA A 37 20.45 8.23 -2.13
N ARG A 38 21.36 8.96 -2.78
CA ARG A 38 21.36 9.09 -4.24
C ARG A 38 21.72 7.78 -4.93
N GLN A 39 22.66 7.01 -4.37
CA GLN A 39 23.06 5.73 -4.94
C GLN A 39 21.96 4.69 -4.79
N ALA A 40 21.28 4.64 -3.64
CA ALA A 40 20.15 3.75 -3.43
C ALA A 40 18.99 4.03 -4.40
N VAL A 41 18.61 5.30 -4.58
CA VAL A 41 17.57 5.68 -5.57
C VAL A 41 18.02 5.30 -6.99
N ARG A 42 19.29 5.56 -7.35
CA ARG A 42 19.82 5.18 -8.66
C ARG A 42 19.78 3.68 -8.89
N ALA A 43 20.17 2.88 -7.89
CA ALA A 43 20.15 1.42 -7.96
C ALA A 43 18.72 0.89 -8.10
N TYR A 44 17.77 1.45 -7.36
CA TYR A 44 16.35 1.10 -7.46
C TYR A 44 15.80 1.38 -8.86
N LEU A 45 16.06 2.57 -9.42
CA LEU A 45 15.62 2.91 -10.79
C LEU A 45 16.29 2.04 -11.85
N ALA A 46 17.59 1.71 -11.69
CA ALA A 46 18.29 0.81 -12.60
C ALA A 46 17.71 -0.62 -12.57
N ALA A 47 17.36 -1.14 -11.38
CA ALA A 47 16.69 -2.42 -11.24
C ALA A 47 15.32 -2.41 -11.94
N ASN A 48 14.54 -1.34 -11.79
CA ASN A 48 13.26 -1.19 -12.48
C ASN A 48 13.43 -1.16 -14.01
N SER A 49 14.39 -0.40 -14.54
CA SER A 49 14.69 -0.37 -15.98
C SER A 49 15.14 -1.73 -16.52
N PHE A 50 15.88 -2.50 -15.72
CA PHE A 50 16.26 -3.85 -16.09
C PHE A 50 15.05 -4.79 -16.14
N VAL A 51 14.17 -4.75 -15.13
CA VAL A 51 12.92 -5.55 -15.12
C VAL A 51 12.01 -5.16 -16.30
N ASP A 52 11.89 -3.88 -16.62
CA ASP A 52 11.14 -3.40 -17.79
C ASP A 52 11.65 -4.03 -19.10
N SER A 53 12.97 -4.12 -19.27
CA SER A 53 13.59 -4.80 -20.42
C SER A 53 13.24 -6.29 -20.46
N LEU A 54 13.19 -6.97 -19.30
CA LEU A 54 12.81 -8.37 -19.20
C LEU A 54 11.31 -8.58 -19.50
N VAL A 55 10.44 -7.66 -19.07
CA VAL A 55 9.02 -7.68 -19.44
C VAL A 55 8.88 -7.57 -20.97
N GLY A 56 9.64 -6.69 -21.61
CA GLY A 56 9.68 -6.59 -23.07
C GLY A 56 10.04 -7.91 -23.76
N MET A 57 11.00 -8.66 -23.21
CA MET A 57 11.35 -9.99 -23.74
C MET A 57 10.21 -11.00 -23.62
N VAL A 58 9.48 -11.01 -22.50
CA VAL A 58 8.32 -11.88 -22.30
C VAL A 58 7.20 -11.55 -23.27
N LEU A 59 6.91 -10.26 -23.45
CA LEU A 59 5.87 -9.78 -24.38
C LEU A 59 6.21 -10.11 -25.84
N GLU A 60 7.47 -9.96 -26.24
CA GLU A 60 7.92 -10.35 -27.58
C GLU A 60 7.79 -11.88 -27.79
N GLY A 61 8.12 -12.68 -26.78
CA GLY A 61 7.92 -14.13 -26.82
C GLY A 61 6.44 -14.52 -26.98
N LEU A 62 5.54 -13.85 -26.25
CA LEU A 62 4.09 -14.04 -26.37
C LEU A 62 3.57 -13.67 -27.75
N LYS A 63 4.06 -12.57 -28.32
CA LYS A 63 3.72 -12.16 -29.69
C LYS A 63 4.18 -13.20 -30.72
N GLN A 64 5.41 -13.69 -30.60
CA GLN A 64 5.97 -14.69 -31.50
C GLN A 64 5.26 -16.05 -31.42
N SER A 65 4.64 -16.38 -30.29
CA SER A 65 3.83 -17.61 -30.17
C SER A 65 2.48 -17.51 -30.88
N GLY A 66 2.01 -16.30 -31.23
CA GLY A 66 0.69 -16.07 -31.84
C GLY A 66 -0.47 -16.09 -30.85
N GLU A 67 -0.19 -16.10 -29.53
CA GLU A 67 -1.22 -16.19 -28.47
C GLU A 67 -1.58 -14.82 -27.87
N GLU A 68 -1.05 -13.72 -28.41
CA GLU A 68 -1.28 -12.37 -27.91
C GLU A 68 -2.77 -12.01 -27.83
N ASP A 69 -3.53 -12.33 -28.89
CA ASP A 69 -4.97 -12.04 -28.98
C ASP A 69 -5.85 -12.96 -28.09
N ASN A 70 -5.24 -13.91 -27.39
CA ASN A 70 -5.91 -14.85 -26.48
C ASN A 70 -5.37 -14.80 -25.05
N THR A 71 -4.56 -13.77 -24.72
CA THR A 71 -3.88 -13.68 -23.44
C THR A 71 -4.26 -12.42 -22.67
N VAL A 72 -4.75 -12.60 -21.43
CA VAL A 72 -4.87 -11.50 -20.47
C VAL A 72 -3.52 -11.28 -19.78
N ILE A 73 -3.03 -10.04 -19.79
CA ILE A 73 -1.77 -9.66 -19.17
C ILE A 73 -2.05 -8.74 -17.99
N VAL A 74 -1.52 -9.10 -16.81
CA VAL A 74 -1.60 -8.27 -15.60
C VAL A 74 -0.18 -7.98 -15.11
N LEU A 75 0.23 -6.71 -15.18
CA LEU A 75 1.48 -6.24 -14.59
C LEU A 75 1.16 -5.47 -13.30
N TRP A 76 1.71 -5.93 -12.18
CA TRP A 76 1.49 -5.33 -10.87
C TRP A 76 2.69 -5.58 -9.94
N SER A 77 2.69 -4.92 -8.78
CA SER A 77 3.65 -5.18 -7.70
C SER A 77 2.89 -5.54 -6.42
N ASP A 78 3.45 -6.42 -5.60
CA ASP A 78 2.85 -6.88 -4.35
C ASP A 78 2.80 -5.81 -3.27
N HIS A 79 3.77 -4.91 -3.27
CA HIS A 79 3.81 -3.72 -2.42
C HIS A 79 4.75 -2.67 -3.02
N GLY A 80 4.61 -1.42 -2.58
CA GLY A 80 5.57 -0.37 -2.89
C GLY A 80 6.79 -0.37 -1.95
N PHE A 81 7.58 0.70 -2.00
CA PHE A 81 8.84 0.85 -1.26
C PHE A 81 9.18 2.32 -1.01
N HIS A 82 9.55 2.66 0.23
CA HIS A 82 10.07 4.00 0.56
C HIS A 82 11.51 4.18 0.11
N LEU A 83 11.83 5.32 -0.49
CA LEU A 83 13.14 5.75 -0.97
C LEU A 83 13.61 7.05 -0.29
N GLY A 84 13.19 7.24 0.97
CA GLY A 84 13.49 8.40 1.80
C GLY A 84 12.26 9.11 2.36
N GLU A 85 11.09 8.91 1.75
CA GLU A 85 9.80 9.44 2.22
C GLU A 85 9.50 8.96 3.65
N LYS A 86 8.88 9.82 4.48
CA LYS A 86 8.64 9.57 5.91
C LYS A 86 9.86 9.09 6.69
N LEU A 87 11.03 9.52 6.25
CA LEU A 87 12.35 9.16 6.76
C LEU A 87 12.57 7.64 6.75
N ARG A 88 12.13 6.96 5.69
CA ARG A 88 12.19 5.49 5.58
C ARG A 88 12.86 5.01 4.29
N TRP A 89 13.48 3.83 4.40
CA TRP A 89 14.15 3.12 3.30
C TRP A 89 13.74 1.64 3.26
N ALA A 90 12.43 1.39 3.26
CA ALA A 90 11.88 0.04 3.30
C ALA A 90 10.40 -0.02 2.87
N LYS A 91 9.91 -1.23 2.64
CA LYS A 91 8.48 -1.57 2.74
C LYS A 91 8.04 -1.77 4.20
N ARG A 92 6.75 -2.03 4.44
CA ARG A 92 6.07 -2.22 5.76
C ARG A 92 5.56 -0.92 6.40
N THR A 93 4.64 -0.25 5.71
CA THR A 93 3.88 0.89 6.25
C THR A 93 2.43 0.85 5.73
N LEU A 94 1.59 1.72 6.26
CA LEU A 94 0.23 1.96 5.77
C LEU A 94 0.11 3.25 4.95
N TRP A 95 1.25 3.84 4.55
CA TRP A 95 1.32 5.07 3.75
C TRP A 95 1.30 4.80 2.24
N GLU A 96 1.17 5.86 1.44
CA GLU A 96 1.06 5.80 -0.02
C GLU A 96 2.18 4.97 -0.66
N GLU A 97 3.44 5.21 -0.29
CA GLU A 97 4.62 4.68 -0.97
C GLU A 97 4.70 3.15 -0.91
N THR A 98 4.11 2.52 0.11
CA THR A 98 4.10 1.04 0.23
C THR A 98 2.80 0.40 -0.20
N THR A 99 1.71 1.17 -0.29
CA THR A 99 0.37 0.63 -0.56
C THR A 99 -0.14 0.93 -1.96
N ARG A 100 0.38 1.97 -2.61
CA ARG A 100 0.09 2.27 -4.00
C ARG A 100 1.13 1.63 -4.92
N VAL A 101 0.67 0.71 -5.75
CA VAL A 101 1.49 -0.09 -6.66
C VAL A 101 1.07 0.12 -8.11
N PRO A 102 1.95 -0.15 -9.09
CA PRO A 102 1.52 -0.27 -10.47
C PRO A 102 0.46 -1.36 -10.60
N LEU A 103 -0.55 -1.12 -11.41
CA LEU A 103 -1.52 -2.11 -11.87
C LEU A 103 -1.91 -1.76 -13.31
N ILE A 104 -1.48 -2.60 -14.25
CA ILE A 104 -1.80 -2.50 -15.67
C ILE A 104 -2.44 -3.82 -16.09
N ILE A 105 -3.59 -3.75 -16.74
CA ILE A 105 -4.33 -4.91 -17.23
C ILE A 105 -4.55 -4.71 -18.74
N SER A 106 -4.01 -5.64 -19.54
CA SER A 106 -4.27 -5.74 -20.98
C SER A 106 -5.17 -6.93 -21.25
N VAL A 107 -6.28 -6.70 -21.96
CA VAL A 107 -7.29 -7.72 -22.28
C VAL A 107 -7.62 -7.65 -23.75
N PRO A 108 -7.52 -8.76 -24.51
CA PRO A 108 -7.96 -8.80 -25.89
C PRO A 108 -9.42 -8.36 -26.05
N GLY A 109 -9.68 -7.52 -27.04
CA GLY A 109 -11.02 -6.99 -27.30
C GLY A 109 -11.51 -5.87 -26.36
N ILE A 110 -10.73 -5.47 -25.35
CA ILE A 110 -10.98 -4.25 -24.57
C ILE A 110 -10.06 -3.14 -25.06
N LYS A 111 -10.59 -1.91 -25.15
CA LYS A 111 -9.84 -0.73 -25.57
C LYS A 111 -8.62 -0.49 -24.66
N GLY A 112 -7.42 -0.53 -25.24
CA GLY A 112 -6.18 -0.18 -24.55
C GLY A 112 -5.95 1.33 -24.40
N GLY A 113 -4.85 1.70 -23.75
CA GLY A 113 -4.43 3.10 -23.58
C GLY A 113 -5.33 3.94 -22.66
N GLN A 114 -6.14 3.28 -21.82
CA GLN A 114 -7.03 3.92 -20.86
C GLN A 114 -6.37 4.05 -19.49
N ARG A 115 -6.78 5.05 -18.71
CA ARG A 115 -6.34 5.25 -17.33
C ARG A 115 -7.55 5.48 -16.44
N SER A 116 -7.65 4.75 -15.34
CA SER A 116 -8.64 4.98 -14.30
C SER A 116 -7.97 5.62 -13.08
N HIS A 117 -8.66 6.58 -12.47
CA HIS A 117 -8.25 7.19 -11.20
C HIS A 117 -8.97 6.58 -9.99
N ARG A 118 -9.84 5.59 -10.21
CA ARG A 118 -10.63 4.97 -9.16
C ARG A 118 -9.75 4.07 -8.26
N PRO A 119 -9.90 4.12 -6.93
CA PRO A 119 -9.13 3.29 -6.00
C PRO A 119 -9.57 1.83 -6.10
N VAL A 120 -8.60 0.95 -6.30
CA VAL A 120 -8.80 -0.51 -6.39
C VAL A 120 -7.78 -1.21 -5.51
N GLY A 121 -8.11 -2.40 -5.03
CA GLY A 121 -7.21 -3.23 -4.25
C GLY A 121 -6.71 -4.43 -5.06
N LEU A 122 -5.57 -5.00 -4.68
CA LEU A 122 -5.05 -6.20 -5.34
C LEU A 122 -5.97 -7.43 -5.15
N ILE A 123 -6.82 -7.42 -4.10
CA ILE A 123 -7.87 -8.41 -3.90
C ILE A 123 -8.93 -8.43 -5.03
N ASP A 124 -9.03 -7.34 -5.80
CA ASP A 124 -9.94 -7.22 -6.93
C ASP A 124 -9.44 -7.99 -8.17
N LEU A 125 -8.16 -8.38 -8.20
CA LEU A 125 -7.58 -9.13 -9.33
C LEU A 125 -8.21 -10.51 -9.52
N PHE A 126 -8.41 -11.25 -8.43
CA PHE A 126 -8.97 -12.60 -8.49
C PHE A 126 -10.38 -12.62 -9.13
N PRO A 127 -11.38 -11.85 -8.64
CA PRO A 127 -12.70 -11.82 -9.27
C PRO A 127 -12.66 -11.24 -10.70
N THR A 128 -11.73 -10.33 -11.01
CA THR A 128 -11.55 -9.80 -12.37
C THR A 128 -11.11 -10.89 -13.34
N LEU A 129 -10.05 -11.64 -13.00
CA LEU A 129 -9.56 -12.73 -13.83
C LEU A 129 -10.59 -13.85 -13.98
N ASN A 130 -11.34 -14.14 -12.92
CA ASN A 130 -12.41 -15.12 -12.96
C ASN A 130 -13.51 -14.73 -13.97
N GLU A 131 -13.91 -13.45 -13.99
CA GLU A 131 -14.87 -12.95 -14.98
C GLU A 131 -14.29 -12.97 -16.41
N LEU A 132 -13.05 -12.50 -16.59
CA LEU A 132 -12.39 -12.45 -17.91
C LEU A 132 -12.19 -13.84 -18.52
N CYS A 133 -11.93 -14.86 -17.69
CA CYS A 133 -11.80 -16.25 -18.12
C CYS A 133 -13.15 -16.99 -18.26
N GLY A 134 -14.29 -16.32 -18.04
CA GLY A 134 -15.61 -16.95 -18.13
C GLY A 134 -15.87 -18.01 -17.06
N LEU A 135 -15.17 -17.94 -15.93
CA LEU A 135 -15.31 -18.89 -14.83
C LEU A 135 -16.49 -18.52 -13.90
N PRO A 136 -17.04 -19.48 -13.14
CA PRO A 136 -18.17 -19.23 -12.25
C PRO A 136 -17.86 -18.17 -11.19
N ALA A 137 -18.73 -17.17 -11.05
CA ALA A 137 -18.55 -16.12 -10.05
C ALA A 137 -18.51 -16.66 -8.61
N LYS A 138 -17.53 -16.23 -7.84
CA LYS A 138 -17.46 -16.46 -6.39
C LYS A 138 -18.13 -15.32 -5.64
N LYS A 139 -19.02 -15.65 -4.71
CA LYS A 139 -19.86 -14.67 -3.98
C LYS A 139 -19.31 -14.31 -2.61
N ASP A 140 -18.31 -15.06 -2.14
CA ASP A 140 -17.67 -15.01 -0.83
C ASP A 140 -16.35 -14.23 -0.84
N LEU A 141 -16.16 -13.35 -1.84
CA LEU A 141 -14.96 -12.52 -1.98
C LEU A 141 -15.22 -11.11 -1.48
N GLU A 142 -14.22 -10.51 -0.84
CA GLU A 142 -14.22 -9.08 -0.50
C GLU A 142 -13.84 -8.19 -1.71
N GLY A 143 -13.07 -8.76 -2.64
CA GLY A 143 -12.72 -8.11 -3.90
C GLY A 143 -13.90 -8.05 -4.86
N VAL A 144 -13.90 -7.06 -5.75
CA VAL A 144 -14.88 -6.90 -6.83
C VAL A 144 -14.18 -6.93 -8.19
N SER A 145 -14.88 -7.41 -9.21
CA SER A 145 -14.33 -7.40 -10.57
C SER A 145 -14.10 -5.97 -11.08
N LEU A 146 -12.95 -5.76 -11.71
CA LEU A 146 -12.54 -4.51 -12.35
C LEU A 146 -12.99 -4.44 -13.81
N VAL A 147 -13.59 -5.48 -14.38
CA VAL A 147 -14.09 -5.47 -15.78
C VAL A 147 -14.96 -4.25 -16.11
N PRO A 148 -15.86 -3.77 -15.22
CA PRO A 148 -16.59 -2.53 -15.47
C PRO A 148 -15.67 -1.30 -15.65
N LEU A 149 -14.60 -1.20 -14.88
CA LEU A 149 -13.60 -0.12 -15.00
C LEU A 149 -12.71 -0.27 -16.24
N LEU A 150 -12.42 -1.51 -16.67
CA LEU A 150 -11.72 -1.78 -17.93
C LEU A 150 -12.53 -1.29 -19.15
N LYS A 151 -13.86 -1.40 -19.09
CA LYS A 151 -14.77 -0.93 -20.15
C LYS A 151 -15.06 0.57 -20.06
N ASN A 152 -15.12 1.11 -18.85
CA ASN A 152 -15.37 2.53 -18.59
C ASN A 152 -14.51 3.03 -17.42
N PRO A 153 -13.33 3.63 -17.68
CA PRO A 153 -12.43 4.09 -16.63
C PRO A 153 -13.03 5.19 -15.74
N GLU A 154 -14.03 5.91 -16.24
CA GLU A 154 -14.71 7.00 -15.52
C GLU A 154 -15.91 6.54 -14.70
N LEU A 155 -16.24 5.24 -14.71
CA LEU A 155 -17.36 4.68 -13.95
C LEU A 155 -17.30 5.16 -12.49
N LYS A 156 -18.44 5.61 -11.96
CA LYS A 156 -18.54 6.00 -10.54
C LYS A 156 -18.16 4.80 -9.66
N TRP A 157 -17.19 5.00 -8.78
CA TRP A 157 -16.62 3.95 -7.95
C TRP A 157 -16.64 4.34 -6.49
N ASP A 158 -17.75 4.03 -5.81
CA ASP A 158 -17.97 4.45 -4.42
C ASP A 158 -17.42 3.43 -3.41
N ARG A 159 -16.12 3.11 -3.52
CA ARG A 159 -15.40 2.30 -2.54
C ARG A 159 -13.96 2.78 -2.39
N PRO A 160 -13.39 2.80 -1.18
CA PRO A 160 -11.95 2.95 -1.01
C PRO A 160 -11.23 1.62 -1.29
N ALA A 161 -9.93 1.70 -1.51
CA ALA A 161 -9.03 0.55 -1.39
C ALA A 161 -8.64 0.37 0.09
N LEU A 162 -8.75 -0.86 0.61
CA LEU A 162 -8.38 -1.22 1.98
C LEU A 162 -7.02 -1.94 1.97
N CYS A 163 -6.14 -1.55 2.88
CA CYS A 163 -4.92 -2.29 3.21
C CYS A 163 -4.81 -2.45 4.73
N THR A 164 -4.33 -3.62 5.17
CA THR A 164 -4.19 -3.98 6.57
C THR A 164 -2.74 -4.36 6.85
N PHE A 165 -2.17 -3.87 7.95
CA PHE A 165 -0.83 -4.25 8.39
C PHE A 165 -0.84 -4.70 9.85
N GLY A 166 -0.92 -6.01 10.03
CA GLY A 166 -1.05 -6.63 11.34
C GLY A 166 -2.46 -6.48 11.89
N PRO A 167 -2.71 -7.00 13.11
CA PRO A 167 -4.03 -6.98 13.70
C PRO A 167 -4.54 -5.55 13.92
N ASN A 168 -5.74 -5.26 13.42
CA ASN A 168 -6.49 -4.02 13.67
C ASN A 168 -5.82 -2.70 13.21
N ASN A 169 -4.79 -2.73 12.35
CA ASN A 169 -4.26 -1.52 11.72
C ASN A 169 -4.67 -1.49 10.25
N HIS A 170 -5.47 -0.50 9.87
CA HIS A 170 -6.09 -0.42 8.55
C HIS A 170 -5.90 0.96 7.96
N THR A 171 -5.67 1.00 6.65
CA THR A 171 -5.71 2.23 5.86
C THR A 171 -6.71 2.10 4.71
N LEU A 172 -7.47 3.17 4.49
CA LEU A 172 -8.44 3.31 3.43
C LEU A 172 -7.99 4.44 2.51
N ARG A 173 -7.80 4.14 1.23
CA ARG A 173 -7.45 5.12 0.19
C ARG A 173 -8.65 5.35 -0.72
N SER A 174 -9.20 6.56 -0.75
CA SER A 174 -10.15 7.00 -1.78
C SER A 174 -9.41 7.63 -2.96
N GLU A 175 -10.07 8.42 -3.81
CA GLU A 175 -9.39 9.21 -4.85
C GLU A 175 -8.58 10.36 -4.23
N ASP A 176 -9.20 11.07 -3.29
CA ASP A 176 -8.67 12.32 -2.75
C ASP A 176 -8.07 12.19 -1.34
N PHE A 177 -8.44 11.15 -0.59
CA PHE A 177 -8.08 11.05 0.82
C PHE A 177 -7.46 9.71 1.17
N ARG A 178 -6.64 9.72 2.22
CA ARG A 178 -6.23 8.52 2.96
C ARG A 178 -6.67 8.66 4.40
N TYR A 179 -7.19 7.57 4.96
CA TYR A 179 -7.54 7.47 6.37
C TYR A 179 -6.95 6.19 6.95
N THR A 180 -6.15 6.32 8.00
CA THR A 180 -5.56 5.19 8.71
C THR A 180 -6.10 5.16 10.15
N GLN A 181 -6.50 3.99 10.62
CA GLN A 181 -6.81 3.74 12.03
C GLN A 181 -5.93 2.60 12.54
N TYR A 182 -5.31 2.82 13.68
CA TYR A 182 -4.44 1.86 14.35
C TYR A 182 -5.17 1.06 15.42
N ALA A 183 -4.54 -0.01 15.87
CA ALA A 183 -5.09 -0.93 16.86
C ALA A 183 -5.40 -0.28 18.22
N ASP A 184 -4.73 0.82 18.57
CA ASP A 184 -4.98 1.60 19.80
C ASP A 184 -6.10 2.66 19.62
N GLY A 185 -6.68 2.76 18.43
CA GLY A 185 -7.71 3.73 18.09
C GLY A 185 -7.19 5.10 17.64
N THR A 186 -5.88 5.32 17.61
CA THR A 186 -5.29 6.53 17.02
C THR A 186 -5.42 6.52 15.51
N GLU A 187 -5.38 7.71 14.91
CA GLU A 187 -5.75 7.91 13.51
C GLU A 187 -4.75 8.83 12.80
N GLU A 188 -4.61 8.58 11.50
CA GLU A 188 -4.01 9.51 10.55
C GLU A 188 -5.03 9.82 9.44
N PHE A 189 -5.05 11.07 8.97
CA PHE A 189 -5.89 11.48 7.85
C PHE A 189 -5.15 12.46 6.94
N TYR A 190 -5.14 12.20 5.63
CA TYR A 190 -4.44 13.02 4.65
C TYR A 190 -5.35 13.40 3.48
N ASP A 191 -5.27 14.65 3.05
CA ASP A 191 -5.97 15.21 1.88
C ASP A 191 -4.98 15.35 0.71
N HIS A 192 -4.91 14.31 -0.14
CA HIS A 192 -3.93 14.22 -1.24
C HIS A 192 -4.11 15.28 -2.33
N ARG A 193 -5.22 16.02 -2.33
CA ARG A 193 -5.41 17.14 -3.26
C ARG A 193 -4.48 18.31 -2.93
N ASN A 194 -4.16 18.47 -1.64
CA ASN A 194 -3.34 19.56 -1.10
C ASN A 194 -2.01 19.07 -0.55
N ASP A 195 -1.98 17.84 -0.04
CA ASP A 195 -0.81 17.20 0.58
C ASP A 195 -0.56 15.82 -0.06
N PRO A 196 -0.02 15.77 -1.29
CA PRO A 196 0.22 14.51 -1.99
C PRO A 196 1.33 13.65 -1.35
N ASN A 197 2.13 14.21 -0.43
CA ASN A 197 3.23 13.52 0.24
C ASN A 197 2.87 13.09 1.68
N GLU A 198 1.63 13.32 2.12
CA GLU A 198 1.15 12.96 3.46
C GLU A 198 1.97 13.60 4.61
N TRP A 199 2.46 14.83 4.44
CA TRP A 199 3.29 15.52 5.44
C TRP A 199 2.52 16.04 6.66
N PHE A 200 1.20 16.21 6.56
CA PHE A 200 0.40 16.81 7.61
C PHE A 200 -0.79 15.92 7.97
N ASN A 201 -0.75 15.33 9.15
CA ASN A 201 -1.84 14.55 9.72
C ASN A 201 -3.00 15.46 10.15
N LEU A 202 -4.10 15.40 9.40
CA LEU A 202 -5.31 16.19 9.59
C LEU A 202 -6.37 15.48 10.46
N ALA A 203 -6.06 14.35 11.10
CA ALA A 203 -7.04 13.58 11.88
C ALA A 203 -7.69 14.39 13.01
N GLY A 204 -6.95 15.36 13.58
CA GLY A 204 -7.44 16.26 14.63
C GLY A 204 -8.25 17.46 14.13
N ASP A 205 -8.24 17.74 12.82
CA ASP A 205 -8.83 18.96 12.27
C ASP A 205 -10.38 18.89 12.24
N PRO A 206 -11.09 19.82 12.90
CA PRO A 206 -12.54 19.87 12.92
C PRO A 206 -13.21 19.90 11.53
N GLN A 207 -12.54 20.45 10.51
CA GLN A 207 -13.09 20.57 9.15
C GLN A 207 -13.32 19.20 8.49
N TYR A 208 -12.48 18.21 8.81
CA TYR A 208 -12.52 16.88 8.19
C TYR A 208 -13.36 15.86 8.98
N ARG A 209 -13.94 16.24 10.13
CA ARG A 209 -14.69 15.33 11.02
C ARG A 209 -15.79 14.54 10.34
N SER A 210 -16.53 15.14 9.40
CA SER A 210 -17.59 14.42 8.69
C SER A 210 -17.01 13.35 7.75
N ILE A 211 -15.93 13.69 7.04
CA ILE A 211 -15.27 12.79 6.09
C ILE A 211 -14.63 11.61 6.85
N ILE A 212 -13.89 11.90 7.92
CA ILE A 212 -13.29 10.87 8.79
C ILE A 212 -14.38 9.94 9.36
N ARG A 213 -15.52 10.48 9.79
CA ARG A 213 -16.65 9.66 10.26
C ARG A 213 -17.17 8.72 9.18
N ASP A 214 -17.19 9.14 7.92
CA ASP A 214 -17.63 8.29 6.82
C ASP A 214 -16.59 7.21 6.47
N PHE A 215 -15.29 7.51 6.57
CA PHE A 215 -14.23 6.51 6.45
C PHE A 215 -14.30 5.45 7.56
N ARG A 216 -14.50 5.85 8.82
CA ARG A 216 -14.68 4.91 9.95
C ARG A 216 -15.77 3.88 9.70
N LYS A 217 -16.87 4.28 9.05
CA LYS A 217 -17.98 3.35 8.70
C LYS A 217 -17.60 2.31 7.65
N ARG A 218 -16.53 2.58 6.87
CA ARG A 218 -16.03 1.72 5.79
C ARG A 218 -14.89 0.80 6.23
N LEU A 219 -14.40 0.95 7.47
CA LEU A 219 -13.45 -0.02 8.04
C LEU A 219 -14.11 -1.40 8.21
N PRO A 220 -13.31 -2.48 8.24
CA PRO A 220 -13.79 -3.80 8.64
C PRO A 220 -14.55 -3.74 9.96
N ARG A 221 -15.77 -4.30 9.98
CA ARG A 221 -16.57 -4.40 11.22
C ARG A 221 -16.14 -5.56 12.10
N ILE A 222 -15.52 -6.56 11.48
CA ILE A 222 -15.06 -7.79 12.12
C ILE A 222 -13.61 -7.95 11.69
N ASN A 223 -12.70 -7.85 12.65
CA ASN A 223 -11.31 -8.25 12.47
C ASN A 223 -11.14 -9.64 13.06
N VAL A 224 -10.67 -10.56 12.22
CA VAL A 224 -10.40 -11.93 12.64
C VAL A 224 -8.95 -12.06 13.06
N ASP A 225 -8.70 -12.91 14.05
CA ASP A 225 -7.35 -13.24 14.46
C ASP A 225 -6.59 -13.92 13.32
N ALA A 226 -5.26 -13.80 13.36
CA ALA A 226 -4.40 -14.51 12.44
C ALA A 226 -4.64 -16.02 12.57
N LEU A 227 -4.63 -16.74 11.44
CA LEU A 227 -4.81 -18.19 11.44
C LEU A 227 -3.68 -18.87 12.23
N PRO A 228 -3.94 -19.98 12.93
CA PRO A 228 -2.90 -20.74 13.61
C PRO A 228 -1.73 -21.08 12.68
N GLY A 229 -0.50 -20.81 13.14
CA GLY A 229 0.71 -21.02 12.34
C GLY A 229 1.06 -19.89 11.37
N SER A 230 0.25 -18.83 11.31
CA SER A 230 0.64 -17.60 10.61
C SER A 230 1.80 -16.94 11.36
N ALA A 231 3.00 -17.04 10.79
CA ALA A 231 4.12 -16.19 11.16
C ALA A 231 4.14 -15.02 10.18
N GLY A 232 4.10 -13.79 10.67
CA GLY A 232 4.25 -12.63 9.82
C GLY A 232 5.12 -11.59 10.49
N SER A 233 6.00 -11.00 9.68
CA SER A 233 6.76 -9.77 9.89
C SER A 233 7.53 -9.60 11.22
N ASP A 234 8.80 -9.22 11.13
CA ASP A 234 9.64 -8.79 12.27
C ASP A 234 9.19 -7.47 12.92
N SER A 235 8.00 -6.94 12.59
CA SER A 235 7.43 -5.79 13.29
C SER A 235 7.14 -6.18 14.74
N PRO A 236 7.54 -5.34 15.72
CA PRO A 236 7.28 -5.60 17.14
C PRO A 236 5.80 -5.80 17.48
N LEU A 237 4.88 -5.28 16.65
CA LEU A 237 3.43 -5.40 16.83
C LEU A 237 2.80 -6.60 16.08
N TYR A 238 3.56 -7.26 15.19
CA TYR A 238 3.08 -8.36 14.36
C TYR A 238 3.53 -9.73 14.92
N GLY A 239 4.63 -9.77 15.67
CA GLY A 239 5.16 -11.00 16.26
C GLY A 239 4.68 -11.23 17.69
N GLU A 240 3.95 -12.31 17.93
CA GLU A 240 3.68 -12.78 19.28
C GLU A 240 2.48 -13.74 19.36
N GLY A 241 1.26 -13.27 19.12
CA GLY A 241 0.51 -12.87 20.31
C GLY A 241 -0.05 -14.07 21.08
N LYS A 242 0.45 -14.61 22.21
CA LYS A 242 1.47 -14.42 23.25
C LYS A 242 1.59 -13.14 24.07
N ILE A 243 1.63 -11.95 23.48
CA ILE A 243 1.78 -10.71 24.26
C ILE A 243 0.71 -9.70 23.89
N SER A 244 0.34 -8.85 24.84
CA SER A 244 -0.66 -7.79 24.69
C SER A 244 -0.14 -6.65 23.81
N LEU A 245 -1.05 -5.84 23.24
CA LEU A 245 -0.68 -4.62 22.50
C LEU A 245 0.16 -3.68 23.37
N GLN A 246 -0.14 -3.57 24.67
CA GLN A 246 0.62 -2.74 25.61
C GLN A 246 2.08 -3.22 25.75
N GLU A 247 2.29 -4.53 25.92
CA GLU A 247 3.64 -5.11 26.01
C GLU A 247 4.41 -4.97 24.68
N ALA A 248 3.73 -5.16 23.55
CA ALA A 248 4.32 -4.98 22.23
C ALA A 248 4.74 -3.52 21.98
N MET A 249 3.88 -2.57 22.36
CA MET A 249 4.17 -1.13 22.31
C MET A 249 5.36 -0.76 23.19
N GLN A 250 5.42 -1.25 24.43
CA GLN A 250 6.54 -0.97 25.33
C GLN A 250 7.87 -1.44 24.73
N ARG A 251 7.93 -2.68 24.21
CA ARG A 251 9.14 -3.20 23.54
C ARG A 251 9.54 -2.37 22.33
N GLY A 252 8.57 -1.92 21.54
CA GLY A 252 8.79 -1.06 20.39
C GLY A 252 9.38 0.30 20.77
N LEU A 253 8.84 0.94 21.80
CA LEU A 253 9.33 2.22 22.32
C LEU A 253 10.78 2.09 22.82
N GLU A 254 11.10 1.03 23.58
CA GLU A 254 12.47 0.76 24.02
C GLU A 254 13.44 0.58 22.84
N GLN A 255 12.99 0.00 21.72
CA GLN A 255 13.81 -0.12 20.51
C GLN A 255 13.99 1.20 19.77
N LEU A 256 12.98 2.08 19.77
CA LEU A 256 13.10 3.44 19.24
C LEU A 256 14.11 4.25 20.03
N GLU A 257 14.10 4.13 21.36
CA GLU A 257 15.04 4.83 22.23
C GLU A 257 16.49 4.33 22.08
N LYS A 258 16.70 3.01 22.01
CA LYS A 258 18.04 2.41 21.81
C LYS A 258 18.62 2.65 20.42
N GLY A 259 17.79 3.02 19.45
CA GLY A 259 18.19 3.29 18.08
C GLY A 259 18.46 4.76 17.75
N LYS A 260 18.33 5.66 18.75
CA LYS A 260 18.82 7.05 18.72
C LYS A 260 20.26 7.10 19.25
#